data_AF-A0A443RSE4-F1
#
_entry.id   AF-A0A443RSE4-F1
#
_cell.length_a   1.000
_cell.length_b   1.000
_cell.length_c   1.000
_cell.angle_alpha   90.00
_cell.angle_beta   90.00
_cell.angle_gamma   90.00
#
_symmetry.space_group_name_H-M   'P 1'
#
loop_
_entity.id
_entity.type
_entity.pdbx_description
1 polymer ?
#
loop_
_entity_poly.entity_id
_entity_poly.type
_entity_poly.pdbx_seq_one_letter_code
_entity_poly.pdbx_strand_id
1 'polypeptide(L)' 'RPNDLSFTADMFVHQYWFDERLNFPDESRESINIHGSYKDRIWIPDVYFKNGISGEITTNSFKTTYFELHNNKMVFMASR' A
#
# COMPACT_ATOMS: atom_id res chain seq x y z
N ARG A 1 -25.33 -0.20 21.20
CA ARG A 1 -25.38 -0.25 22.68
C ARG A 1 -24.65 0.99 23.18
N PRO A 2 -25.15 1.75 24.16
CA PRO A 2 -24.44 2.95 24.62
C PRO A 2 -23.15 2.49 25.29
N ASN A 3 -22.02 3.00 24.79
CA ASN A 3 -20.61 2.69 25.14
C ASN A 3 -19.84 1.71 24.24
N ASP A 4 -20.11 1.66 22.93
CA ASP A 4 -19.05 1.22 22.00
C ASP A 4 -18.00 2.34 21.90
N LEU A 5 -16.84 2.16 22.53
CA LEU A 5 -15.66 3.03 22.41
C LEU A 5 -14.94 2.80 21.07
N SER A 6 -15.72 2.82 19.99
CA SER A 6 -15.27 2.57 18.62
C SER A 6 -15.73 3.68 17.69
N PHE A 7 -14.97 3.90 16.62
CA PHE A 7 -15.35 4.77 15.53
C PHE A 7 -15.14 4.06 14.19
N THR A 8 -15.81 4.54 13.15
CA THR A 8 -15.59 4.11 11.76
C THR A 8 -14.78 5.18 11.04
N ALA A 9 -13.78 4.77 10.27
CA ALA A 9 -13.01 5.65 9.39
C ALA A 9 -12.91 5.04 7.98
N ASP A 10 -12.90 5.93 6.99
CA ASP A 10 -12.57 5.65 5.60
C ASP A 10 -11.29 6.44 5.30
N MET A 11 -10.25 5.77 4.81
CA MET A 11 -8.92 6.37 4.68
C MET A 11 -8.20 5.85 3.45
N PHE A 12 -7.35 6.69 2.89
CA PHE A 12 -6.30 6.26 1.97
C PHE A 12 -5.03 6.02 2.78
N VAL A 13 -4.47 4.82 2.67
CA VAL A 13 -3.20 4.45 3.31
C VAL A 13 -2.10 4.50 2.27
N HIS A 14 -1.15 5.41 2.50
CA HIS A 14 0.04 5.62 1.69
C HIS A 14 1.25 4.98 2.35
N GLN A 15 1.98 4.16 1.60
CA GLN A 15 3.14 3.44 2.09
C GLN A 15 4.33 3.72 1.17
N TYR A 16 5.50 3.92 1.77
CA TYR A 16 6.76 4.16 1.07
C TYR A 16 7.80 3.21 1.62
N TRP A 17 8.52 2.52 0.73
CA TRP A 17 9.67 1.70 1.10
C TRP A 17 10.72 1.73 0.00
N PHE A 18 11.96 1.36 0.35
CA PHE A 18 13.03 1.16 -0.62
C PHE A 18 13.17 -0.33 -0.93
N ASP A 19 13.28 -0.69 -2.21
CA ASP A 19 13.50 -2.07 -2.65
C ASP A 19 14.57 -2.14 -3.74
N GLU A 20 15.80 -2.47 -3.33
CA GLU A 20 16.97 -2.57 -4.22
C GLU A 20 16.80 -3.58 -5.36
N ARG A 21 15.93 -4.58 -5.18
CA ARG A 21 15.68 -5.66 -6.16
C ARG A 21 14.92 -5.15 -7.39
N LEU A 22 14.17 -4.05 -7.26
CA LEU A 22 13.39 -3.49 -8.34
C LEU A 22 14.27 -2.58 -9.20
N ASN A 23 14.45 -2.95 -10.46
CA ASN A 23 15.19 -2.13 -11.42
C ASN A 23 14.23 -1.21 -12.17
N PHE A 24 14.60 0.07 -12.25
CA PHE A 24 13.83 1.06 -12.98
C PHE A 24 14.14 0.94 -14.49
N PRO A 25 13.13 0.84 -15.36
CA PRO A 25 13.35 0.52 -16.77
C PRO A 25 13.88 1.70 -17.61
N ASP A 26 13.80 2.93 -17.10
CA ASP A 26 14.10 4.14 -17.88
C ASP A 26 14.67 5.24 -16.98
N GLU A 27 15.99 5.35 -16.88
CA GLU A 27 16.64 6.37 -16.03
C GLU A 27 16.32 7.82 -16.42
N SER A 28 15.73 8.08 -17.59
CA SER A 28 15.29 9.43 -17.99
C SER A 28 14.01 9.89 -17.29
N ARG A 29 13.29 8.97 -16.62
CA ARG A 29 12.08 9.28 -15.85
C ARG A 29 12.36 9.23 -14.35
N GLU A 30 11.62 10.03 -13.60
CA GLU A 30 11.69 10.01 -12.12
C GLU A 30 10.86 8.86 -11.54
N SER A 31 9.72 8.54 -12.17
CA SER A 31 8.83 7.46 -11.71
C SER A 31 7.98 6.85 -12.82
N ILE A 32 7.41 5.67 -12.54
CA ILE A 32 6.38 5.02 -13.36
C ILE A 32 5.24 4.52 -12.49
N ASN A 33 4.01 4.62 -13.02
CA ASN A 33 2.85 4.00 -12.40
C ASN A 33 2.73 2.54 -12.82
N ILE A 34 2.50 1.67 -11.85
CA ILE A 34 2.30 0.23 -12.04
C ILE A 34 0.91 -0.13 -11.51
N HIS A 35 0.18 -0.91 -12.30
CA HIS A 35 -1.17 -1.35 -11.94
C HIS A 35 -1.18 -2.19 -10.65
N GLY A 36 -2.21 -2.04 -9.81
CA GLY A 36 -2.33 -2.76 -8.53
C GLY A 36 -2.30 -4.29 -8.63
N SER A 37 -2.52 -4.87 -9.82
CA SER A 37 -2.36 -6.31 -10.07
C SER A 37 -0.93 -6.83 -9.90
N TYR A 38 0.06 -5.95 -9.74
CA TYR A 38 1.44 -6.34 -9.42
C TYR A 38 1.66 -6.65 -7.94
N LYS A 39 0.65 -6.50 -7.08
CA LYS A 39 0.74 -6.81 -5.65
C LYS A 39 1.21 -8.23 -5.35
N ASP A 40 0.92 -9.19 -6.24
CA ASP A 40 1.32 -10.59 -6.08
C ASP A 40 2.70 -10.89 -6.71
N ARG A 41 3.37 -9.87 -7.25
CA ARG A 41 4.65 -9.98 -7.98
C ARG A 41 5.79 -9.22 -7.32
N ILE A 42 5.48 -8.25 -6.47
CA ILE A 42 6.47 -7.50 -5.70
C ILE A 42 6.24 -7.75 -4.22
N TRP A 43 7.30 -7.64 -3.43
CA TRP A 43 7.18 -7.68 -1.99
C TRP A 43 6.44 -6.42 -1.51
N ILE A 44 5.47 -6.62 -0.62
CA ILE A 44 4.75 -5.56 0.08
C ILE A 44 4.92 -5.76 1.59
N PRO A 45 4.95 -4.69 2.39
CA PRO A 45 4.98 -4.82 3.84
C PRO A 45 3.63 -5.32 4.37
N ASP A 46 3.68 -6.21 5.37
CA ASP A 46 2.50 -6.76 6.03
C ASP A 46 1.89 -5.76 7.02
N VAL A 47 1.20 -4.74 6.50
CA VAL A 47 0.53 -3.72 7.33
C VAL A 47 -0.79 -4.27 7.90
N TYR A 48 -1.05 -4.01 9.18
CA TYR A 48 -2.32 -4.33 9.82
C TYR A 48 -2.67 -3.31 10.91
N PHE A 49 -3.95 -3.15 11.21
CA PHE A 49 -4.42 -2.26 12.26
C PHE A 49 -4.68 -3.07 13.54
N LYS A 50 -3.76 -2.97 14.50
CA LYS A 50 -3.80 -3.73 15.77
C LYS A 50 -5.12 -3.59 16.56
N ASN A 51 -5.74 -2.41 16.49
CA ASN A 51 -6.99 -2.12 17.19
C ASN A 51 -8.22 -2.12 16.26
N GLY A 52 -8.08 -2.66 15.04
CA GLY A 52 -9.19 -2.81 14.11
C GLY A 52 -10.20 -3.83 14.64
N ILE A 53 -11.47 -3.42 14.74
CA ILE A 53 -12.54 -4.28 15.25
C ILE A 53 -13.19 -5.08 14.11
N SER A 54 -13.47 -4.44 12.97
CA SER A 54 -14.08 -5.07 11.78
C SER A 54 -13.88 -4.20 10.54
N GLY A 55 -13.72 -4.81 9.35
CA GLY A 55 -13.68 -4.11 8.06
C GLY A 55 -12.78 -4.79 7.02
N GLU A 56 -12.62 -4.21 5.82
CA GLU A 56 -11.64 -4.71 4.81
C GLU A 56 -10.20 -4.72 5.37
N ILE A 57 -9.96 -3.92 6.41
CA ILE A 57 -8.71 -3.78 7.13
C ILE A 57 -8.38 -5.02 8.01
N THR A 58 -9.37 -5.80 8.45
CA THR A 58 -9.13 -6.97 9.32
C THR A 58 -8.70 -8.23 8.57
N THR A 59 -8.63 -8.20 7.24
CA THR A 59 -8.31 -9.37 6.40
C THR A 59 -6.96 -9.27 5.69
N ASN A 60 -6.05 -8.40 6.13
CA ASN A 60 -4.76 -8.11 5.46
C ASN A 60 -4.95 -7.78 3.96
N SER A 61 -6.12 -7.32 3.55
CA SER A 61 -6.53 -7.22 2.15
C SER A 61 -6.84 -5.78 1.79
N PHE A 62 -5.89 -4.87 2.00
CA PHE A 62 -5.95 -3.56 1.37
C PHE A 62 -6.12 -3.77 -0.13
N LYS A 63 -7.17 -3.18 -0.72
CA LYS A 63 -7.26 -3.14 -2.18
C LYS A 63 -6.20 -2.18 -2.67
N THR A 64 -5.10 -2.74 -3.17
CA THR A 64 -4.08 -1.95 -3.84
C THR A 64 -4.69 -1.28 -5.07
N THR A 65 -4.66 0.05 -5.09
CA THR A 65 -5.11 0.82 -6.24
C THR A 65 -4.01 0.83 -7.31
N TYR A 66 -2.81 1.30 -6.91
CA TYR A 66 -1.64 1.38 -7.78
C TYR A 66 -0.35 1.43 -6.96
N PHE A 67 0.75 1.18 -7.65
CA PHE A 67 2.10 1.47 -7.18
C PHE A 67 2.72 2.56 -8.04
N GLU A 68 3.64 3.32 -7.45
CA GLU A 68 4.57 4.17 -8.18
C GLU A 68 5.99 3.71 -7.84
N LEU A 69 6.73 3.28 -8.86
CA LEU A 69 8.15 2.94 -8.70
C LEU A 69 8.97 4.16 -9.10
N HIS A 70 9.94 4.53 -8.29
CA HIS A 70 10.85 5.64 -8.55
C HIS A 70 12.22 5.12 -8.99
N ASN A 71 12.95 5.94 -9.75
CA ASN A 71 14.30 5.61 -10.21
C ASN A 71 15.33 5.44 -9.07
N ASN A 72 15.06 6.03 -7.90
CA ASN A 72 15.88 5.93 -6.69
C ASN A 72 15.54 4.71 -5.81
N LYS A 73 14.91 3.68 -6.39
CA LYS A 73 14.51 2.43 -5.71
C LYS A 73 13.37 2.59 -4.69
N MET A 74 12.77 3.77 -4.57
CA MET A 74 11.58 3.96 -3.75
C MET A 74 10.35 3.36 -4.45
N VAL A 75 9.52 2.68 -3.68
CA VAL A 75 8.18 2.24 -4.07
C VAL A 75 7.18 2.99 -3.21
N PHE A 76 6.18 3.55 -3.88
CA PHE A 76 4.97 4.07 -3.27
C PHE A 76 3.80 3.13 -3.55
N MET A 77 2.94 2.92 -2.56
CA MET A 77 1.68 2.21 -2.72
C MET A 77 0.54 3.01 -2.11
N ALA A 78 -0.54 3.14 -2.88
CA ALA A 78 -1.81 3.68 -2.41
C ALA A 78 -2.85 2.56 -2.27
N SER A 79 -3.55 2.57 -1.14
CA SER A 79 -4.65 1.67 -0.84
C SER A 79 -5.79 2.41 -0.16
N ARG A 80 -7.00 1.87 -0.28
CA ARG A 80 -8.19 2.31 0.44
C ARG A 80 -8.88 1.10 1.06
#